data_AF-A0A961EL73-F1
#
_entry.id   AF-A0A961EL73-F1
#
_cell.length_a   1.000
_cell.length_b   1.000
_cell.length_c   1.000
_cell.angle_alpha   90.00
_cell.angle_beta   90.00
_cell.angle_gamma   90.00
#
_symmetry.space_group_name_H-M   'P 1'
#
loop_
_entity.id
_entity.type
_entity.pdbx_description
1 polymer ?
#
loop_
_entity_poly.entity_id
_entity_poly.type
_entity_poly.pdbx_seq_one_letter_code
_entity_poly.pdbx_strand_id
1 'polypeptide(L)'
;MQPILDAITSGERTPEAYAALNVPESYKGATVHKDEVGMFEGLASRDKDPRKSLHIDEVPVPELAPGEALVAVMASAINYNTVWTSIFEPVPTFGFLERYGRLSPYAKRHDLPYHVVGSDLAGVVLRTGPGVHLWKPGQEVVAHCLSVELENADGHNDTMMDPEQRIWGFETNFGG
;
A
#
# COMPACT_ATOMS: atom_id res chain seq x y z
N MET A 1 -15.74 -9.73 -2.56
CA MET A 1 -14.47 -10.33 -2.09
C MET A 1 -14.44 -11.86 -2.21
N GLN A 2 -15.44 -12.60 -1.71
CA GLN A 2 -15.43 -14.07 -1.74
C GLN A 2 -15.10 -14.72 -3.09
N PRO A 3 -15.65 -14.26 -4.25
CA PRO A 3 -15.32 -14.87 -5.55
C PRO A 3 -13.83 -14.78 -5.91
N ILE A 4 -13.13 -13.73 -5.46
CA ILE A 4 -11.68 -13.59 -5.67
C ILE A 4 -10.92 -14.64 -4.87
N LEU A 5 -11.27 -14.81 -3.59
CA LEU A 5 -10.65 -15.82 -2.73
C LEU A 5 -10.92 -17.25 -3.25
N ASP A 6 -12.14 -17.53 -3.69
CA ASP A 6 -12.51 -18.82 -4.26
C ASP A 6 -11.70 -19.12 -5.53
N ALA A 7 -11.55 -18.14 -6.43
CA ALA A 7 -10.70 -18.29 -7.61
C ALA A 7 -9.24 -18.59 -7.23
N ILE A 8 -8.67 -17.87 -6.27
CA ILE A 8 -7.29 -18.10 -5.80
C ILE A 8 -7.13 -19.50 -5.18
N THR A 9 -8.08 -19.93 -4.34
CA THR A 9 -7.98 -21.21 -3.64
C THR A 9 -8.33 -22.42 -4.51
N SER A 10 -9.04 -22.23 -5.62
CA SER A 10 -9.34 -23.28 -6.60
C SER A 10 -8.11 -23.77 -7.37
N GLY A 11 -7.05 -22.96 -7.43
CA GLY A 11 -5.86 -23.21 -8.26
C GLY A 11 -6.00 -22.76 -9.72
N GLU A 12 -7.15 -22.21 -10.13
CA GLU A 12 -7.26 -21.53 -11.43
C GLU A 12 -6.36 -20.29 -11.47
N ARG A 13 -5.64 -20.09 -12.57
CA ARG A 13 -4.65 -19.00 -12.73
C ARG A 13 -4.70 -18.34 -14.12
N THR A 14 -5.76 -18.57 -14.88
CA THR A 14 -5.88 -18.01 -16.24
C THR A 14 -6.15 -16.50 -16.16
N PRO A 15 -5.48 -15.66 -16.98
CA PRO A 15 -5.73 -14.23 -16.98
C PRO A 15 -7.20 -13.86 -17.24
N GLU A 16 -7.88 -14.64 -18.08
CA GLU A 16 -9.27 -14.43 -18.45
C GLU A 16 -10.21 -14.60 -17.25
N ALA A 17 -9.99 -15.61 -16.40
CA ALA A 17 -10.79 -15.84 -15.21
C ALA A 17 -10.69 -14.65 -14.24
N TYR A 18 -9.46 -14.17 -13.98
CA TYR A 18 -9.24 -13.05 -13.06
C TYR A 18 -9.67 -11.70 -13.65
N ALA A 19 -9.50 -11.49 -14.95
CA ALA A 19 -9.97 -10.29 -15.64
C ALA A 19 -11.51 -10.18 -15.65
N ALA A 20 -12.23 -11.31 -15.59
CA ALA A 20 -13.68 -11.35 -15.50
C ALA A 20 -14.24 -11.09 -14.08
N LEU A 21 -13.42 -11.24 -13.03
CA LEU A 21 -13.85 -11.00 -11.65
C LEU A 21 -14.13 -9.53 -11.39
N ASN A 22 -15.26 -9.19 -10.78
CA ASN A 22 -15.53 -7.80 -10.38
C ASN A 22 -14.57 -7.35 -9.28
N VAL A 23 -13.89 -6.21 -9.52
CA VAL A 23 -13.15 -5.51 -8.46
C VAL A 23 -14.17 -4.89 -7.51
N PRO A 24 -14.05 -5.13 -6.19
CA PRO A 24 -14.99 -4.57 -5.21
C PRO A 24 -14.83 -3.06 -5.10
N GLU A 25 -15.86 -2.37 -4.61
CA GLU A 25 -15.81 -0.91 -4.37
C GLU A 25 -14.96 -0.58 -3.13
N SER A 26 -14.90 -1.49 -2.15
CA SER A 26 -14.12 -1.36 -0.92
C SER A 26 -13.39 -2.66 -0.55
N TYR A 27 -12.38 -2.54 0.31
CA TYR A 27 -11.64 -3.65 0.88
C TYR A 27 -11.32 -3.40 2.36
N LYS A 28 -11.05 -4.46 3.11
CA LYS A 28 -10.61 -4.35 4.50
C LYS A 28 -9.11 -4.11 4.56
N GLY A 29 -8.66 -3.13 5.34
CA GLY A 29 -7.25 -2.84 5.57
C GLY A 29 -6.96 -2.47 7.03
N ALA A 30 -5.72 -2.68 7.46
CA ALA A 30 -5.24 -2.17 8.74
C ALA A 30 -4.84 -0.69 8.57
N THR A 31 -5.48 0.20 9.32
CA THR A 31 -5.36 1.65 9.13
C THR A 31 -4.90 2.35 10.41
N VAL A 32 -4.19 3.47 10.27
CA VAL A 32 -4.10 4.51 11.30
C VAL A 32 -4.84 5.76 10.83
N HIS A 33 -5.34 6.60 11.74
CA HIS A 33 -6.14 7.78 11.40
C HIS A 33 -5.44 9.10 11.72
N LYS A 34 -5.69 10.12 10.91
CA LYS A 34 -5.01 11.42 10.99
C LYS A 34 -5.38 12.23 12.22
N ASP A 35 -6.63 12.12 12.66
CA ASP A 35 -7.16 12.78 13.85
C ASP A 35 -6.68 12.15 15.17
N GLU A 36 -6.04 10.97 15.10
CA GLU A 36 -5.46 10.26 16.26
C GLU A 36 -3.97 10.53 16.48
N VAL A 37 -3.32 11.31 15.61
CA VAL A 37 -1.86 11.55 15.67
C VAL A 37 -1.36 12.00 17.06
N GLY A 38 -2.16 12.77 17.80
CA GLY A 38 -1.83 13.24 19.15
C GLY A 38 -2.11 12.25 20.29
N MET A 39 -2.67 11.07 20.02
CA MET A 39 -3.21 10.17 21.06
C MET A 39 -2.15 9.60 22.04
N PHE A 40 -0.87 9.65 21.67
CA PHE A 40 0.25 9.15 22.46
C PHE A 40 1.18 10.26 22.97
N GLU A 41 0.77 11.52 22.89
CA GLU A 41 1.55 12.63 23.44
C GLU A 41 1.83 12.46 24.94
N GLY A 42 3.08 12.71 25.33
CA GLY A 42 3.53 12.57 26.73
C GLY A 42 3.82 11.14 27.19
N LEU A 43 3.57 10.11 26.38
CA LEU A 43 3.93 8.72 26.70
C LEU A 43 5.35 8.37 26.24
N ALA A 44 6.04 7.52 27.00
CA ALA A 44 7.28 6.91 26.54
C ALA A 44 7.00 5.92 25.39
N SER A 45 7.93 5.80 24.42
CA SER A 45 7.74 4.94 23.23
C SER A 45 7.38 3.49 23.58
N ARG A 46 7.89 2.95 24.70
CA ARG A 46 7.59 1.60 25.17
C ARG A 46 6.12 1.39 25.56
N ASP A 47 5.45 2.45 26.01
CA ASP A 47 4.08 2.44 26.53
C ASP A 47 3.04 2.80 25.45
N LYS A 48 3.50 3.22 24.27
CA LYS A 48 2.66 3.41 23.09
C LYS A 48 2.24 2.03 22.58
N ASP A 49 0.94 1.75 22.64
CA ASP A 49 0.37 0.45 22.33
C ASP A 49 -0.27 0.47 20.93
N PRO A 50 0.32 -0.21 19.92
CA PRO A 50 -0.20 -0.27 18.56
C PRO A 50 -1.67 -0.70 18.45
N ARG A 51 -2.16 -1.49 19.42
CA ARG A 51 -3.54 -2.00 19.43
C ARG A 51 -4.58 -0.90 19.64
N LYS A 52 -4.17 0.30 20.05
CA LYS A 52 -5.06 1.45 20.26
C LYS A 52 -5.24 2.32 19.02
N SER A 53 -4.27 2.32 18.11
CA SER A 53 -4.19 3.20 16.94
C SER A 53 -4.40 2.48 15.61
N LEU A 54 -4.23 1.15 15.59
CA LEU A 54 -4.54 0.33 14.42
C LEU A 54 -6.02 -0.08 14.42
N HIS A 55 -6.71 0.30 13.36
CA HIS A 55 -8.11 -0.04 13.09
C HIS A 55 -8.20 -1.02 11.93
N ILE A 56 -9.29 -1.79 11.89
CA ILE A 56 -9.62 -2.65 10.74
C ILE A 56 -10.84 -2.03 10.06
N ASP A 57 -10.59 -1.26 9.00
CA ASP A 57 -11.61 -0.49 8.30
C ASP A 57 -11.92 -1.06 6.93
N GLU A 58 -13.13 -0.80 6.45
CA GLU A 58 -13.42 -0.88 5.02
C GLU A 58 -13.10 0.46 4.35
N VAL A 59 -12.19 0.44 3.38
CA VAL A 59 -11.73 1.61 2.64
C VAL A 59 -11.99 1.42 1.14
N PRO A 60 -12.24 2.48 0.37
CA PRO A 60 -12.46 2.37 -1.07
C PRO A 60 -11.22 1.82 -1.79
N VAL A 61 -11.44 1.02 -2.83
CA VAL A 61 -10.35 0.62 -3.74
C VAL A 61 -9.88 1.86 -4.51
N PRO A 62 -8.57 2.19 -4.51
CA PRO A 62 -8.08 3.35 -5.25
C PRO A 62 -8.23 3.12 -6.76
N GLU A 63 -8.43 4.20 -7.50
CA GLU A 63 -8.25 4.19 -8.96
C GLU A 63 -6.82 3.72 -9.28
N LEU A 64 -6.62 2.94 -10.34
CA LEU A 64 -5.31 2.39 -10.70
C LEU A 64 -4.59 3.31 -11.71
N ALA A 65 -3.37 3.74 -11.40
CA ALA A 65 -2.56 4.59 -12.27
C ALA A 65 -1.78 3.78 -13.32
N PRO A 66 -1.24 4.45 -14.36
CA PRO A 66 -0.28 3.83 -15.27
C PRO A 66 0.89 3.20 -14.52
N GLY A 67 1.34 2.02 -14.95
CA GLY A 67 2.44 1.31 -14.30
C GLY A 67 2.09 0.54 -13.02
N GLU A 68 0.91 0.74 -12.43
CA GLU A 68 0.52 0.08 -11.16
C GLU A 68 -0.13 -1.31 -11.38
N ALA A 69 -0.15 -2.11 -10.31
CA ALA A 69 -0.93 -3.36 -10.24
C ALA A 69 -1.81 -3.36 -8.99
N LEU A 70 -3.07 -3.76 -9.15
CA LEU A 70 -3.96 -4.07 -8.03
C LEU A 70 -3.77 -5.55 -7.68
N VAL A 71 -3.39 -5.85 -6.45
CA VAL A 71 -3.09 -7.22 -5.99
C VAL A 71 -4.10 -7.64 -4.91
N ALA A 72 -4.66 -8.85 -5.05
CA ALA A 72 -5.37 -9.52 -3.98
C ALA A 72 -4.34 -10.10 -3.00
N VAL A 73 -4.14 -9.42 -1.87
CA VAL A 73 -3.18 -9.85 -0.86
C VAL A 73 -3.71 -11.09 -0.13
N MET A 74 -2.91 -12.15 -0.11
CA MET A 74 -3.21 -13.39 0.62
C MET A 74 -2.53 -13.40 1.99
N ALA A 75 -1.35 -12.79 2.07
CA ALA A 75 -0.61 -12.61 3.31
C ALA A 75 0.28 -11.35 3.21
N SER A 76 0.52 -10.74 4.37
CA SER A 76 1.41 -9.60 4.59
C SER A 76 2.34 -9.91 5.77
N ALA A 77 3.20 -8.97 6.17
CA ALA A 77 4.08 -9.10 7.31
C ALA A 77 4.11 -7.81 8.14
N ILE A 78 4.50 -7.95 9.42
CA ILE A 78 4.69 -6.82 10.34
C ILE A 78 6.18 -6.51 10.43
N ASN A 79 6.56 -5.35 9.93
CA ASN A 79 7.91 -4.82 10.00
C ASN A 79 8.02 -3.73 11.07
N TYR A 80 9.25 -3.32 11.40
CA TYR A 80 9.48 -2.21 12.32
C TYR A 80 8.85 -0.90 11.83
N ASN A 81 8.79 -0.66 10.52
CA ASN A 81 8.13 0.53 9.97
C ASN A 81 6.59 0.51 10.21
N THR A 82 5.96 -0.66 10.20
CA THR A 82 4.56 -0.83 10.61
C THR A 82 4.38 -0.47 12.08
N VAL A 83 5.30 -0.95 12.95
CA VAL A 83 5.29 -0.61 14.39
C VAL A 83 5.46 0.90 14.58
N TRP A 84 6.45 1.52 13.95
CA TRP A 84 6.69 2.97 14.03
C TRP A 84 5.50 3.79 13.55
N THR A 85 4.85 3.37 12.45
CA THR A 85 3.61 4.00 11.97
C THR A 85 2.52 3.93 13.02
N SER A 86 2.31 2.76 13.62
CA SER A 86 1.26 2.55 14.62
C SER A 86 1.46 3.38 15.90
N ILE A 87 2.67 3.83 16.20
CA ILE A 87 2.94 4.67 17.38
C ILE A 87 3.28 6.12 17.01
N PHE A 88 3.11 6.48 15.74
CA PHE A 88 3.37 7.79 15.13
C PHE A 88 4.82 8.30 15.35
N GLU A 89 5.80 7.41 15.28
CA GLU A 89 7.23 7.74 15.47
C GLU A 89 8.08 7.50 14.21
N PRO A 90 9.23 8.19 14.07
CA PRO A 90 9.66 9.35 14.88
C PRO A 90 8.81 10.60 14.60
N VAL A 91 8.08 10.58 13.48
CA VAL A 91 7.05 11.54 13.11
C VAL A 91 5.87 10.78 12.46
N PRO A 92 4.65 11.32 12.49
CA PRO A 92 3.50 10.67 11.88
C PRO A 92 3.65 10.52 10.37
N THR A 93 3.24 9.38 9.81
CA THR A 93 3.40 9.09 8.38
C THR A 93 2.60 10.02 7.47
N PHE A 94 1.50 10.59 7.97
CA PHE A 94 0.67 11.54 7.23
C PHE A 94 1.46 12.73 6.66
N GLY A 95 2.54 13.16 7.34
CA GLY A 95 3.41 14.19 6.81
C GLY A 95 4.11 13.80 5.50
N PHE A 96 4.49 12.53 5.34
CA PHE A 96 5.05 12.01 4.08
C PHE A 96 3.96 11.93 3.01
N LEU A 97 2.78 11.40 3.35
CA LEU A 97 1.65 11.24 2.44
C LEU A 97 1.17 12.58 1.87
N GLU A 98 1.06 13.61 2.71
CA GLU A 98 0.69 14.96 2.29
C GLU A 98 1.73 15.61 1.38
N ARG A 99 3.02 15.34 1.58
CA ARG A 99 4.09 15.85 0.72
C ARG A 99 4.06 15.14 -0.62
N TYR A 100 3.95 13.81 -0.63
CA TYR A 100 3.85 13.03 -1.85
C TYR A 100 2.61 13.41 -2.66
N GLY A 101 1.46 13.58 -2.00
CA GLY A 101 0.21 13.96 -2.63
C GLY A 101 0.20 15.32 -3.35
N ARG A 102 1.26 16.13 -3.21
CA ARG A 102 1.44 17.40 -3.93
C ARG A 102 2.21 17.25 -5.24
N LEU A 103 2.84 16.10 -5.50
CA LEU A 103 3.72 15.91 -6.66
C LEU A 103 2.94 15.74 -7.96
N SER A 104 1.88 14.93 -7.95
CA SER A 104 1.11 14.62 -9.17
C SER A 104 -0.35 14.29 -8.86
N PRO A 105 -1.25 14.33 -9.87
CA PRO A 105 -2.65 13.92 -9.71
C PRO A 105 -2.79 12.47 -9.20
N TYR A 106 -1.91 11.56 -9.66
CA TYR A 106 -1.91 10.18 -9.18
C TYR A 106 -1.38 10.07 -7.74
N ALA A 107 -0.35 10.82 -7.38
CA ALA A 107 0.18 10.83 -6.01
C ALA A 107 -0.85 11.35 -4.99
N LYS A 108 -1.74 12.27 -5.40
CA LYS A 108 -2.78 12.83 -4.53
C LYS A 108 -3.68 11.79 -3.88
N ARG A 109 -3.87 10.62 -4.54
CA ARG A 109 -4.66 9.50 -4.00
C ARG A 109 -4.12 8.98 -2.67
N HIS A 110 -2.84 9.18 -2.34
CA HIS A 110 -2.25 8.69 -1.09
C HIS A 110 -2.50 9.64 0.10
N ASP A 111 -2.77 10.93 -0.15
CA ASP A 111 -3.07 11.94 0.86
C ASP A 111 -4.53 11.84 1.32
N LEU A 112 -4.77 10.96 2.28
CA LEU A 112 -6.09 10.59 2.81
C LEU A 112 -6.14 10.79 4.33
N PRO A 113 -7.35 10.88 4.93
CA PRO A 113 -7.49 10.97 6.39
C PRO A 113 -7.14 9.67 7.13
N TYR A 114 -6.85 8.59 6.39
CA TYR A 114 -6.41 7.29 6.90
C TYR A 114 -5.17 6.81 6.12
N HIS A 115 -4.38 5.94 6.74
CA HIS A 115 -3.22 5.30 6.12
C HIS A 115 -3.29 3.79 6.28
N VAL A 116 -3.48 3.06 5.17
CA VAL A 116 -3.42 1.60 5.13
C VAL A 116 -1.95 1.15 5.18
N VAL A 117 -1.56 0.48 6.26
CA VAL A 117 -0.17 0.09 6.53
C VAL A 117 0.16 -1.30 5.99
N GLY A 118 1.45 -1.56 5.76
CA GLY A 118 1.96 -2.88 5.37
C GLY A 118 2.95 -2.78 4.21
N SER A 119 4.19 -3.24 4.40
CA SER A 119 5.28 -3.08 3.42
C SER A 119 5.71 -4.39 2.77
N ASP A 120 4.90 -5.44 2.93
CA ASP A 120 5.11 -6.74 2.31
C ASP A 120 3.77 -7.23 1.75
N LEU A 121 3.81 -7.99 0.67
CA LEU A 121 2.68 -8.81 0.27
C LEU A 121 3.15 -10.11 -0.37
N ALA A 122 2.30 -11.13 -0.27
CA ALA A 122 2.23 -12.26 -1.16
C ALA A 122 0.77 -12.38 -1.63
N GLY A 123 0.54 -12.45 -2.94
CA GLY A 123 -0.80 -12.39 -3.47
C GLY A 123 -0.91 -12.68 -4.95
N VAL A 124 -2.06 -12.34 -5.53
CA VAL A 124 -2.37 -12.55 -6.94
C VAL A 124 -2.76 -11.24 -7.59
N VAL A 125 -2.16 -10.92 -8.75
CA VAL A 125 -2.51 -9.72 -9.53
C VAL A 125 -3.97 -9.82 -9.98
N LEU A 126 -4.77 -8.79 -9.70
CA LEU A 126 -6.15 -8.65 -10.16
C LEU A 126 -6.25 -7.80 -11.41
N ARG A 127 -5.59 -6.63 -11.42
CA ARG A 127 -5.62 -5.65 -12.51
C ARG A 127 -4.26 -5.00 -12.67
N THR A 128 -4.00 -4.51 -13.86
CA THR A 128 -2.79 -3.75 -14.19
C THR A 128 -3.18 -2.45 -14.87
N GLY A 129 -2.49 -1.37 -14.53
CA GLY A 129 -2.69 -0.06 -15.11
C GLY A 129 -2.17 0.02 -16.55
N PRO A 130 -2.45 1.13 -17.25
CA PRO A 130 -1.90 1.39 -18.59
C PRO A 130 -0.36 1.25 -18.63
N GLY A 131 0.17 0.67 -19.71
CA GLY A 131 1.61 0.53 -19.92
C GLY A 131 2.27 -0.68 -19.24
N VAL A 132 1.55 -1.42 -18.40
CA VAL A 132 2.05 -2.68 -17.83
C VAL A 132 1.96 -3.79 -18.87
N HIS A 133 3.08 -4.45 -19.15
CA HIS A 133 3.17 -5.53 -20.15
C HIS A 133 3.66 -6.87 -19.58
N LEU A 134 4.52 -6.81 -18.56
CA LEU A 134 5.13 -8.01 -17.97
C LEU A 134 4.15 -8.78 -17.08
N TRP A 135 3.28 -8.04 -16.38
CA TRP A 135 2.34 -8.58 -15.41
C TRP A 135 0.93 -8.71 -15.99
N LYS A 136 0.20 -9.73 -15.55
CA LYS A 136 -1.15 -10.07 -15.99
C LYS A 136 -2.01 -10.52 -14.80
N PRO A 137 -3.34 -10.32 -14.87
CA PRO A 137 -4.26 -10.92 -13.89
C PRO A 137 -4.01 -12.42 -13.71
N GLY A 138 -4.14 -12.92 -12.48
CA GLY A 138 -3.94 -14.32 -12.12
C GLY A 138 -2.50 -14.72 -11.77
N GLN A 139 -1.50 -13.84 -11.97
CA GLN A 139 -0.12 -14.14 -11.60
C GLN A 139 0.13 -14.00 -10.10
N GLU A 140 0.83 -14.97 -9.53
CA GLU A 140 1.31 -14.95 -8.13
C GLU A 140 2.54 -14.05 -8.01
N VAL A 141 2.52 -13.17 -7.00
CA VAL A 141 3.54 -12.16 -6.79
C VAL A 141 3.89 -12.00 -5.32
N VAL A 142 5.14 -11.63 -5.08
CA VAL A 142 5.58 -10.92 -3.88
C VAL A 142 6.05 -9.52 -4.29
N ALA A 143 6.05 -8.57 -3.37
CA ALA A 143 6.49 -7.20 -3.65
C ALA A 143 7.70 -6.80 -2.81
N HIS A 144 8.64 -6.11 -3.45
CA HIS A 144 9.62 -5.29 -2.75
C HIS A 144 9.00 -3.90 -2.48
N CYS A 145 9.36 -3.27 -1.35
CA CYS A 145 8.72 -2.04 -0.90
C CYS A 145 9.31 -0.75 -1.48
N LEU A 146 10.43 -0.78 -2.20
CA LEU A 146 10.97 0.44 -2.81
C LEU A 146 10.08 0.92 -3.95
N SER A 147 9.53 2.13 -3.80
CA SER A 147 8.78 2.87 -4.81
C SER A 147 9.62 4.05 -5.28
N VAL A 148 9.88 4.16 -6.58
CA VAL A 148 10.68 5.23 -7.19
C VAL A 148 9.94 5.80 -8.40
N GLU A 149 10.03 7.12 -8.62
CA GLU A 149 9.43 7.73 -9.83
C GLU A 149 10.39 7.66 -11.03
N LEU A 150 11.71 7.72 -10.80
CA LEU A 150 12.75 7.66 -11.83
C LEU A 150 12.65 8.75 -12.93
N GLU A 151 11.93 9.84 -12.65
CA GLU A 151 11.92 11.03 -13.51
C GLU A 151 13.24 11.82 -13.42
N ASN A 152 13.95 11.71 -12.29
CA ASN A 152 15.26 12.34 -12.11
C ASN A 152 16.40 11.41 -12.58
N ALA A 153 17.42 11.96 -13.22
CA ALA A 153 18.59 11.23 -13.71
C ALA A 153 19.42 10.55 -12.61
N ASP A 154 19.40 11.07 -11.38
CA ASP A 154 20.23 10.54 -10.28
C ASP A 154 19.96 9.05 -9.98
N GLY A 155 18.72 8.59 -10.19
CA GLY A 155 18.31 7.20 -9.97
C GLY A 155 18.69 6.20 -11.08
N HIS A 156 19.28 6.66 -12.20
CA HIS A 156 19.46 5.81 -13.40
C HIS A 156 20.71 4.92 -13.38
N ASN A 157 21.59 5.08 -12.38
CA ASN A 157 22.74 4.19 -12.14
C ASN A 157 22.68 3.47 -10.78
N ASP A 158 21.79 3.92 -9.89
CA ASP A 158 21.38 3.26 -8.64
C ASP A 158 20.03 3.85 -8.22
N THR A 159 18.96 3.05 -8.22
CA THR A 159 17.61 3.55 -7.92
C THR A 159 17.46 4.02 -6.48
N MET A 160 18.36 3.63 -5.58
CA MET A 160 18.42 4.17 -4.21
C MET A 160 18.82 5.65 -4.16
N MET A 161 19.37 6.19 -5.26
CA MET A 161 19.72 7.59 -5.41
C MET A 161 18.59 8.41 -6.04
N ASP A 162 17.44 7.80 -6.37
CA ASP A 162 16.27 8.55 -6.81
C ASP A 162 15.79 9.48 -5.68
N PRO A 163 15.69 10.80 -5.91
CA PRO A 163 15.34 11.76 -4.86
C PRO A 163 13.88 11.65 -4.41
N GLU A 164 13.05 10.89 -5.12
CA GLU A 164 11.63 10.66 -4.84
C GLU A 164 11.37 9.20 -4.40
N GLN A 165 12.42 8.46 -4.02
CA GLN A 165 12.28 7.11 -3.48
C GLN A 165 11.45 7.11 -2.18
N ARG A 166 10.62 6.09 -2.01
CA ARG A 166 9.72 5.90 -0.87
C ARG A 166 9.60 4.42 -0.52
N ILE A 167 9.25 4.16 0.73
CA ILE A 167 8.87 2.83 1.22
C ILE A 167 7.35 2.67 1.11
N TRP A 168 6.91 1.74 0.27
CA TRP A 168 5.51 1.38 0.09
C TRP A 168 4.85 0.91 1.40
N GLY A 169 3.65 1.42 1.68
CA GLY A 169 2.91 1.16 2.92
C GLY A 169 3.47 1.83 4.18
N PHE A 170 4.44 2.72 4.01
CA PHE A 170 5.02 3.58 5.06
C PHE A 170 5.00 5.06 4.63
N GLU A 171 5.65 5.39 3.51
CA GLU A 171 5.67 6.72 2.90
C GLU A 171 4.68 6.85 1.72
N THR A 172 4.00 5.75 1.39
CA THR A 172 2.85 5.72 0.49
C THR A 172 1.68 5.03 1.19
N ASN A 173 0.46 5.42 0.84
CA ASN A 173 -0.74 4.71 1.24
C ASN A 173 -0.91 3.36 0.49
N PHE A 174 -2.00 2.65 0.79
CA PHE A 174 -2.40 1.39 0.14
C PHE A 174 -1.37 0.26 0.31
N GLY A 175 -0.91 0.06 1.55
CA GLY A 175 -0.02 -1.03 1.94
C GLY A 175 -0.65 -2.44 1.81
N GLY A 176 0.15 -3.45 2.13
CA GLY A 176 -0.16 -4.88 1.98
C GLY A 176 -1.02 -5.49 3.07
#